data_AF-A0A354CSS3-F1
#
_entry.id   AF-A0A354CSS3-F1
#
_cell.length_a   1.000
_cell.length_b   1.000
_cell.length_c   1.000
_cell.angle_alpha   90.00
_cell.angle_beta   90.00
_cell.angle_gamma   90.00
#
_symmetry.space_group_name_H-M   'P 1'
#
loop_
_entity.id
_entity.type
_entity.pdbx_description
1 polymer ?
#
loop_
_entity_poly.entity_id
_entity_poly.type
_entity_poly.pdbx_seq_one_letter_code
_entity_poly.pdbx_strand_id
1 'polypeptide(L)' 'AVGALSDITPDYFEIDLEEGQYLLLCSDGLHGYGDDAEIAGIIVNNPVNKCCDLLIDYALANGGRDNVSVALAKC' A
#
# COMPACT_ATOMS: atom_id res chain seq x y z
N ALA A 1 4.76 -12.69 12.55
CA ALA A 1 3.31 -12.97 12.66
C ALA A 1 2.85 -12.62 14.07
N VAL A 2 1.74 -11.88 14.19
CA VAL A 2 1.12 -11.58 15.49
C VAL A 2 0.47 -12.86 16.03
N GLY A 3 0.60 -13.13 17.34
CA GLY A 3 0.01 -14.30 17.98
C GLY A 3 0.89 -15.56 18.04
N ALA A 4 2.13 -15.51 17.53
CA ALA A 4 3.08 -16.62 17.64
C ALA A 4 3.77 -16.70 19.02
N LEU A 5 3.81 -15.58 19.75
CA LEU A 5 4.40 -15.44 21.08
C LEU A 5 3.40 -14.73 22.00
N SER A 6 3.52 -14.94 23.32
CA SER A 6 2.69 -14.28 24.33
C SER A 6 2.91 -12.77 24.39
N ASP A 7 4.14 -12.34 24.09
CA ASP A 7 4.58 -10.96 24.13
C ASP A 7 5.25 -10.58 22.81
N ILE A 8 4.91 -9.39 22.31
CA ILE A 8 5.52 -8.80 21.11
C ILE A 8 5.74 -7.31 21.35
N THR A 9 6.88 -6.81 20.88
CA THR A 9 7.17 -5.37 20.82
C THR A 9 6.95 -4.92 19.38
N PRO A 10 5.91 -4.13 19.07
CA PRO A 10 5.70 -3.61 17.73
C PRO A 10 6.67 -2.47 17.44
N ASP A 11 7.01 -2.30 16.17
CA ASP A 11 7.67 -1.08 15.72
C ASP A 11 6.69 0.10 15.79
N TYR A 12 7.20 1.27 16.15
CA TYR A 12 6.43 2.50 16.24
C TYR A 12 7.15 3.60 15.46
N PHE A 13 6.37 4.30 14.62
CA PHE A 13 6.84 5.41 13.82
C PHE A 13 5.82 6.55 13.89
N GLU A 14 6.31 7.77 13.90
CA GLU A 14 5.51 8.99 13.77
C GLU A 14 5.91 9.66 12.45
N ILE A 15 4.91 10.04 11.65
CA ILE A 15 5.11 10.62 10.32
C ILE A 15 4.23 11.86 10.23
N ASP A 16 4.85 13.01 9.99
CA ASP A 16 4.14 14.25 9.66
C ASP A 16 3.77 14.24 8.17
N LEU A 17 2.46 14.35 7.88
CA LEU A 17 1.94 14.46 6.51
C LEU A 17 1.61 15.91 6.18
N GLU A 18 2.21 16.44 5.11
CA GLU A 18 1.91 17.76 4.56
C GLU A 18 0.86 17.68 3.44
N GLU A 19 0.19 18.81 3.15
CA GLU A 19 -0.81 18.90 2.08
C GLU A 19 -0.23 18.42 0.75
N GLY A 20 -0.95 17.50 0.10
CA GLY A 20 -0.52 16.90 -1.16
C GLY A 20 0.34 15.63 -1.02
N GLN A 21 0.71 15.23 0.20
CA GLN A 21 1.37 13.96 0.46
C GLN A 21 0.39 12.79 0.57
N TYR A 22 0.91 11.59 0.33
CA TYR A 22 0.15 10.34 0.35
C TYR A 22 0.82 9.35 1.29
N LEU A 23 0.01 8.66 2.08
CA LEU A 23 0.42 7.49 2.86
C LEU A 23 -0.28 6.27 2.30
N LEU A 24 0.50 5.32 1.77
CA LEU A 24 0.03 4.02 1.32
C LEU A 24 0.36 2.96 2.38
N LEU A 25 -0.67 2.24 2.84
CA LEU A 25 -0.52 0.97 3.53
C LEU A 25 -0.96 -0.14 2.58
N CYS A 26 -0.15 -1.18 2.43
CA CYS A 26 -0.46 -2.31 1.56
C CYS A 26 0.02 -3.64 2.13
N SER A 27 -0.61 -4.74 1.71
CA SER A 27 -0.06 -6.08 1.91
C SER A 27 1.08 -6.40 0.93
N ASP A 28 1.77 -7.50 1.17
CA ASP A 28 2.71 -8.15 0.25
C ASP A 28 2.09 -8.54 -1.09
N GLY A 29 0.78 -8.77 -1.13
CA GLY A 29 0.03 -8.93 -2.37
C GLY A 29 0.11 -7.74 -3.34
N LEU A 30 0.55 -6.54 -2.91
CA LEU A 30 0.85 -5.41 -3.81
C LEU A 30 2.34 -5.33 -4.15
N HIS A 31 3.20 -5.10 -3.15
CA HIS A 31 4.64 -4.83 -3.39
C HIS A 31 5.43 -6.07 -3.82
N GLY A 32 4.91 -7.28 -3.59
CA GLY A 32 5.51 -8.52 -4.10
C GLY A 32 5.44 -8.66 -5.62
N TYR A 33 4.56 -7.91 -6.29
CA TYR A 33 4.36 -7.93 -7.74
C TYR A 33 4.61 -6.57 -8.40
N GLY A 34 4.94 -5.55 -7.63
CA GLY A 34 4.99 -4.17 -8.08
C GLY A 34 6.23 -3.41 -7.69
N ASP A 35 6.75 -2.60 -8.62
CA ASP A 35 7.85 -1.67 -8.35
C ASP A 35 7.35 -0.37 -7.70
N ASP A 36 8.13 0.17 -6.77
CA ASP A 36 7.78 1.38 -6.03
C ASP A 36 7.50 2.57 -6.96
N ALA A 37 8.23 2.70 -8.07
CA ALA A 37 8.03 3.81 -9.01
C ALA A 37 6.72 3.67 -9.78
N GLU A 38 6.30 2.45 -10.11
CA GLU A 38 5.02 2.18 -10.79
C GLU A 38 3.84 2.41 -9.83
N ILE A 39 3.96 1.94 -8.59
CA ILE A 39 2.97 2.20 -7.52
C ILE A 39 2.82 3.70 -7.28
N ALA A 40 3.93 4.42 -7.11
CA ALA A 40 3.91 5.87 -6.94
C ALA A 40 3.32 6.57 -8.19
N GLY A 41 3.65 6.10 -9.38
CA GLY A 41 3.10 6.58 -10.63
C GLY A 41 1.58 6.44 -10.70
N ILE A 42 1.02 5.31 -10.24
CA ILE A 42 -0.43 5.11 -10.17
C ILE A 42 -1.06 6.14 -9.21
N ILE A 43 -0.45 6.38 -8.05
CA ILE A 43 -0.99 7.31 -7.05
C ILE A 43 -0.96 8.76 -7.53
N VAL A 44 0.16 9.21 -8.11
CA VAL A 44 0.37 10.62 -8.48
C VAL A 44 -0.40 11.01 -9.74
N ASN A 45 -0.60 10.08 -10.67
CA ASN A 45 -1.21 10.38 -11.97
C ASN A 45 -2.72 10.17 -12.01
N ASN A 46 -3.36 9.77 -10.90
CA ASN A 46 -4.78 9.46 -10.87
C ASN A 46 -5.53 10.17 -9.74
N PRO A 47 -6.85 10.38 -9.87
CA PRO A 47 -7.68 10.84 -8.77
C PRO A 47 -7.63 9.85 -7.58
N VAL A 48 -7.51 10.37 -6.36
CA VAL A 48 -7.38 9.56 -5.12
C VAL A 48 -8.43 8.46 -5.00
N ASN A 49 -9.68 8.76 -5.36
CA ASN A 49 -10.80 7.83 -5.28
C ASN A 49 -10.72 6.67 -6.29
N LYS A 50 -9.73 6.68 -7.19
CA LYS A 50 -9.46 5.61 -8.15
C LYS A 50 -8.17 4.86 -7.85
N CYS A 51 -7.27 5.43 -7.06
CA CYS A 51 -5.95 4.83 -6.83
C CYS A 51 -6.03 3.43 -6.22
N CYS A 52 -6.90 3.19 -5.23
CA CYS A 52 -7.01 1.86 -4.62
C CYS A 52 -7.43 0.78 -5.64
N ASP A 53 -8.44 1.06 -6.47
CA ASP A 53 -8.90 0.12 -7.50
C ASP A 53 -7.77 -0.14 -8.52
N LEU A 54 -7.09 0.93 -8.97
CA LEU A 54 -6.00 0.82 -9.94
C LEU A 54 -4.80 0.03 -9.39
N LEU A 55 -4.46 0.20 -8.10
CA LEU A 55 -3.39 -0.55 -7.46
C LEU A 55 -3.74 -2.04 -7.33
N ILE A 56 -5.00 -2.36 -7.05
CA ILE A 56 -5.50 -3.74 -7.02
C ILE A 56 -5.42 -4.35 -8.43
N ASP A 57 -5.91 -3.65 -9.44
CA ASP A 57 -5.87 -4.12 -10.84
C ASP A 57 -4.43 -4.36 -11.31
N TYR A 58 -3.53 -3.45 -10.96
CA TYR A 58 -2.11 -3.57 -11.25
C TYR A 58 -1.48 -4.81 -10.57
N ALA A 59 -1.77 -5.07 -9.29
CA ALA A 59 -1.29 -6.26 -8.59
C ALA A 59 -1.82 -7.57 -9.22
N LEU A 60 -3.10 -7.58 -9.60
CA LEU A 60 -3.73 -8.73 -10.26
C LEU A 60 -3.11 -9.00 -11.63
N ALA A 61 -2.80 -7.96 -12.41
CA ALA A 61 -2.17 -8.08 -13.72
C ALA A 61 -0.72 -8.61 -13.66
N ASN A 62 0.01 -8.30 -12.59
CA ASN A 62 1.43 -8.68 -12.43
C ASN A 62 1.66 -10.04 -11.74
N GLY A 63 0.60 -10.74 -11.35
CA GLY A 63 0.72 -12.10 -10.82
C GLY A 63 -0.49 -12.59 -10.08
N GLY A 64 -1.13 -11.72 -9.29
CA GLY A 64 -2.45 -11.95 -8.67
C GLY A 64 -2.58 -13.25 -7.87
N ARG A 65 -1.49 -13.77 -7.28
CA ARG A 65 -1.51 -15.08 -6.61
C ARG A 65 -1.81 -15.03 -5.12
N ASP A 66 -1.84 -13.83 -4.53
CA ASP A 66 -2.07 -13.61 -3.11
C ASP A 66 -3.18 -12.58 -2.86
N ASN A 67 -3.63 -12.48 -1.61
CA ASN A 67 -4.57 -11.46 -1.19
C ASN A 67 -3.92 -10.08 -1.22
N VAL A 68 -4.45 -9.20 -2.08
CA VAL A 68 -4.07 -7.79 -2.12
C VAL A 68 -5.02 -6.95 -1.27
N SER A 69 -4.46 -6.09 -0.44
CA SER A 69 -5.19 -5.09 0.35
C SER A 69 -4.43 -3.78 0.33
N VAL A 70 -5.14 -2.69 0.10
CA VAL A 70 -4.57 -1.34 0.00
C VAL A 70 -5.42 -0.34 0.76
N ALA A 71 -4.77 0.58 1.46
CA ALA A 71 -5.38 1.75 2.06
C ALA A 71 -4.53 2.97 1.74
N LEU A 72 -5.15 3.99 1.14
CA LEU A 72 -4.49 5.22 0.75
C LEU A 72 -5.10 6.39 1.54
N ALA A 73 -4.26 7.10 2.27
CA ALA A 73 -4.60 8.38 2.88
C ALA A 73 -3.89 9.51 2.13
N LYS A 74 -4.60 10.63 1.97
CA LYS A 74 -4.04 11.86 1.42
C LYS A 74 -4.28 12.99 2.42
N CYS A 75 -3.27 13.82 2.62
CA CYS A 75 -3.40 15.06 3.40
C CYS A 75 -3.74 16.26 2.51
#